data_AF-A0A7J7FAF2-F1
#
_entry.id   AF-A0A7J7FAF2-F1
#
_cell.length_a   1.000
_cell.length_b   1.000
_cell.length_c   1.000
_cell.angle_alpha   90.00
_cell.angle_beta   90.00
_cell.angle_gamma   90.00
#
_symmetry.space_group_name_H-M   'P 1'
#
loop_
_entity.id
_entity.type
_entity.pdbx_description
1 polymer ?
#
loop_
_entity_poly.entity_id
_entity_poly.type
_entity_poly.pdbx_seq_one_letter_code
_entity_poly.pdbx_strand_id
1 'polypeptide(L)'
;CALPTRDQYQAYTYLRVLDHPGEQVPSLCEDLLSSVDQPLKIARDKVVGKDYLLCDYNRDGDSYRSPWSNKYDPPLEDGAMPSARLRKLEVEANNAFDQYRDL
;
A
#
# COMPACT_ATOMS: atom_id res chain seq x y z
N CYS A 1 -15.94 33.67 -2.53
CA CYS A 1 -14.82 33.19 -3.37
C CYS A 1 -13.50 33.57 -2.71
N ALA A 2 -12.97 32.71 -1.83
CA ALA A 2 -11.62 32.87 -1.31
C ALA A 2 -10.70 31.96 -2.15
N LEU A 3 -9.71 32.55 -2.82
CA LEU A 3 -8.68 31.77 -3.49
C LEU A 3 -7.83 31.06 -2.42
N PRO A 4 -7.54 29.75 -2.56
CA PRO A 4 -6.75 29.03 -1.57
C PRO A 4 -5.34 29.61 -1.50
N THR A 5 -4.79 29.66 -0.29
CA THR A 5 -3.46 30.22 -0.02
C THR A 5 -2.35 29.38 -0.68
N ARG A 6 -1.17 29.97 -0.89
CA ARG A 6 -0.02 29.30 -1.52
C ARG A 6 0.36 27.98 -0.84
N ASP A 7 0.20 27.89 0.48
CA ASP A 7 0.43 26.67 1.26
C ASP A 7 -0.62 25.59 0.99
N GLN A 8 -1.89 25.98 0.80
CA GLN A 8 -2.93 25.05 0.37
C GLN A 8 -2.63 24.52 -1.03
N TYR A 9 -2.17 25.36 -1.96
CA TYR A 9 -1.76 24.92 -3.29
C TYR A 9 -0.62 23.90 -3.26
N GLN A 10 0.39 24.07 -2.39
CA GLN A 10 1.46 23.09 -2.22
C GLN A 10 0.97 21.77 -1.62
N ALA A 11 0.10 21.81 -0.60
CA ALA A 11 -0.49 20.60 -0.02
C ALA A 11 -1.38 19.84 -1.04
N TYR A 12 -2.18 20.56 -1.83
CA TYR A 12 -2.97 19.99 -2.92
C TYR A 12 -2.09 19.42 -4.03
N THR A 13 -0.98 20.08 -4.37
CA THR A 13 -0.03 19.57 -5.36
C THR A 13 0.65 18.30 -4.87
N TYR A 14 1.07 18.25 -3.59
CA TYR A 14 1.70 17.09 -2.98
C TYR A 14 0.77 15.87 -2.93
N LEU A 15 -0.47 16.07 -2.46
CA LEU A 15 -1.49 15.01 -2.47
C LEU A 15 -1.82 14.51 -3.88
N ARG A 16 -1.84 15.41 -4.87
CA ARG A 16 -2.14 15.05 -6.27
C ARG A 16 -0.99 14.32 -6.97
N VAL A 17 0.26 14.62 -6.62
CA VAL A 17 1.45 13.89 -7.09
C VAL A 17 1.50 12.48 -6.53
N LEU A 18 1.06 12.28 -5.28
CA LEU A 18 1.01 10.95 -4.66
C LEU A 18 -0.13 10.07 -5.19
N ASP A 19 -1.27 10.65 -5.58
CA ASP A 19 -2.37 9.89 -6.19
C ASP A 19 -2.11 9.54 -7.67
N HIS A 20 -1.29 10.32 -8.40
CA HIS A 20 -0.96 10.09 -9.82
C HIS A 20 0.54 10.28 -10.13
N PRO A 21 1.44 9.42 -9.61
CA PRO A 21 2.88 9.60 -9.74
C PRO A 21 3.41 9.35 -11.17
N GLY A 22 2.60 8.72 -12.04
CA GLY A 22 2.95 8.41 -13.43
C GLY A 22 2.81 9.58 -14.42
N GLU A 23 2.18 10.69 -14.04
CA GLU A 23 1.81 11.74 -15.01
C GLU A 23 2.85 12.88 -15.12
N GLN A 24 3.77 13.03 -14.17
CA GLN A 24 4.67 14.19 -14.12
C GLN A 24 6.17 13.87 -14.17
N VAL A 25 6.65 12.76 -13.59
CA VAL A 25 8.07 12.38 -13.67
C VAL A 25 8.26 10.85 -13.54
N PRO A 26 8.18 10.08 -14.65
CA PRO A 26 8.23 8.61 -14.61
C PRO A 26 9.51 8.04 -13.99
N SER A 27 10.64 8.75 -14.14
CA SER A 27 11.95 8.29 -13.67
C SER A 27 12.18 8.41 -12.16
N LEU A 28 11.34 9.16 -11.44
CA LEU A 28 11.42 9.31 -9.97
C LEU A 28 10.22 8.68 -9.25
N CYS A 29 9.26 8.13 -9.99
CA CYS A 29 8.02 7.58 -9.45
C CYS A 29 8.30 6.51 -8.37
N GLU A 30 9.24 5.60 -8.63
CA GLU A 30 9.58 4.50 -7.72
C GLU A 30 10.36 4.97 -6.47
N ASP A 31 11.30 5.89 -6.65
CA ASP A 31 12.07 6.50 -5.55
C ASP A 31 11.20 7.39 -4.65
N LEU A 32 10.22 8.10 -5.23
CA LEU A 32 9.28 8.96 -4.48
C LEU A 32 8.25 8.14 -3.70
N LEU A 33 7.70 7.08 -4.31
CA LEU A 33 6.77 6.19 -3.64
C LEU A 33 7.43 5.48 -2.44
N SER A 34 8.68 5.04 -2.59
CA SER A 34 9.41 4.38 -1.51
C SER A 34 9.94 5.32 -0.41
N SER A 35 9.96 6.64 -0.62
CA SER A 35 10.52 7.62 0.34
C SER A 35 9.50 8.51 1.04
N VAL A 36 8.22 8.46 0.62
CA VAL A 36 7.16 9.31 1.18
C VAL A 36 6.08 8.46 1.84
N ASP A 37 5.91 8.65 3.15
CA ASP A 37 4.81 8.03 3.91
C ASP A 37 3.46 8.53 3.40
N GLN A 38 2.69 7.65 2.76
CA GLN A 38 1.31 7.92 2.35
C GLN A 38 0.32 7.50 3.44
N PRO A 39 -0.84 8.17 3.55
CA PRO A 39 -1.94 7.68 4.38
C PRO A 39 -2.29 6.25 3.99
N LEU A 40 -2.21 5.32 4.95
CA LEU A 40 -2.47 3.91 4.69
C LEU A 40 -3.90 3.72 4.20
N LYS A 41 -4.04 3.18 2.98
CA LYS A 41 -5.34 2.79 2.42
C LYS A 41 -5.70 1.40 2.95
N ILE A 42 -6.98 1.17 3.22
CA ILE A 42 -7.49 -0.14 3.68
C ILE A 42 -8.16 -0.84 2.51
N ALA A 43 -7.84 -2.12 2.32
CA ALA A 43 -8.55 -3.02 1.41
C ALA A 43 -9.12 -4.23 2.17
N ARG A 44 -10.12 -4.87 1.57
CA ARG A 44 -10.78 -6.07 2.12
C ARG A 44 -10.30 -7.30 1.36
N ASP A 45 -9.71 -8.26 2.04
CA ASP A 45 -9.46 -9.58 1.48
C ASP A 45 -10.80 -10.28 1.23
N LYS A 46 -11.15 -10.51 -0.04
CA LYS A 46 -12.43 -11.13 -0.44
C LYS A 46 -12.51 -12.62 -0.11
N VAL A 47 -11.38 -13.30 0.13
CA VAL A 47 -11.31 -14.73 0.45
C VAL A 47 -11.54 -14.95 1.95
N VAL A 48 -10.87 -14.16 2.79
CA VAL A 48 -10.90 -14.32 4.26
C VAL A 48 -11.91 -13.38 4.92
N GLY A 49 -12.31 -12.30 4.24
CA GLY A 49 -13.24 -11.28 4.76
C GLY A 49 -12.60 -10.31 5.75
N LYS A 50 -11.27 -10.28 5.85
CA LYS A 50 -10.50 -9.41 6.76
C LYS A 50 -9.94 -8.20 6.02
N ASP A 51 -9.89 -7.07 6.72
CA ASP A 51 -9.24 -5.87 6.22
C ASP A 51 -7.70 -6.00 6.29
N TYR A 52 -7.00 -5.38 5.36
CA TYR A 52 -5.55 -5.28 5.32
C TYR A 52 -5.10 -3.91 4.79
N LEU A 53 -3.88 -3.52 5.12
CA LEU A 53 -3.31 -2.23 4.76
C LEU A 53 -2.60 -2.33 3.41
N LEU A 54 -2.78 -1.30 2.58
CA LEU A 54 -2.11 -1.14 1.30
C LEU A 54 -0.89 -0.24 1.49
N CYS A 55 0.27 -0.71 1.05
CA CYS A 55 1.52 0.04 0.98
C CYS A 55 2.37 -0.45 -0.19
N ASP A 56 3.48 0.23 -0.47
CA ASP A 56 4.35 -0.19 -1.58
C ASP A 56 5.04 -1.54 -1.32
N TYR A 57 5.22 -1.95 -0.05
CA TYR A 57 5.85 -3.22 0.29
C TYR A 57 4.99 -4.45 -0.01
N ASN A 58 3.66 -4.30 -0.12
CA ASN A 58 2.77 -5.36 -0.57
C ASN A 58 2.18 -5.10 -1.96
N ARG A 59 2.72 -4.13 -2.70
CA ARG A 59 2.29 -3.77 -4.06
C ARG A 59 3.15 -4.49 -5.10
N ASP A 60 2.52 -4.94 -6.17
CA ASP A 60 3.17 -5.37 -7.40
C ASP A 60 2.34 -4.89 -8.59
N GLY A 61 2.93 -4.04 -9.45
CA GLY A 61 2.19 -3.30 -10.47
C GLY A 61 1.05 -2.47 -9.85
N ASP A 62 -0.19 -2.79 -10.20
CA ASP A 62 -1.40 -2.16 -9.64
C ASP A 62 -2.18 -3.07 -8.67
N SER A 63 -1.56 -4.17 -8.24
CA SER A 63 -2.18 -5.16 -7.35
C SER A 63 -1.52 -5.21 -5.99
N TYR A 64 -2.29 -5.57 -4.98
CA TYR A 64 -1.79 -5.65 -3.61
C TYR A 64 -1.98 -7.03 -3.00
N ARG A 65 -0.94 -7.57 -2.36
CA ARG A 65 -0.96 -8.87 -1.71
C ARG A 65 -1.58 -8.76 -0.33
N SER A 66 -2.61 -9.55 -0.09
CA SER A 66 -3.18 -9.71 1.25
C SER A 66 -2.28 -10.57 2.13
N PRO A 67 -1.99 -10.15 3.38
CA PRO A 67 -1.27 -10.97 4.34
C PRO A 67 -2.09 -12.19 4.80
N TRP A 68 -3.41 -12.19 4.61
CA TRP A 68 -4.29 -13.27 5.06
C TRP A 68 -4.34 -14.42 4.05
N SER A 69 -4.86 -14.17 2.84
CA SER A 69 -4.97 -15.19 1.78
C SER A 69 -3.68 -15.44 1.01
N ASN A 70 -2.69 -14.55 1.14
CA ASN A 70 -1.47 -14.56 0.31
C ASN A 70 -1.77 -14.40 -1.18
N LYS A 71 -2.84 -13.69 -1.55
CA LYS A 71 -3.22 -13.45 -2.94
C LYS A 71 -3.19 -11.96 -3.24
N TYR A 72 -2.86 -11.65 -4.49
CA TYR A 72 -2.97 -10.31 -5.05
C TYR A 72 -4.42 -9.99 -5.43
N ASP A 73 -4.83 -8.74 -5.21
CA ASP A 73 -6.06 -8.15 -5.77
C ASP A 73 -5.70 -6.81 -6.45
N PRO A 74 -5.95 -6.64 -7.76
CA PRO A 74 -6.40 -7.67 -8.72
C PRO A 74 -5.48 -8.91 -8.81
N PRO A 75 -5.97 -10.07 -9.29
CA PRO A 75 -5.15 -11.28 -9.38
C PRO A 75 -3.96 -11.12 -10.33
N LEU A 76 -2.78 -11.56 -9.87
CA LEU A 76 -1.55 -11.65 -10.65
C LEU A 76 -1.02 -13.09 -10.64
N GLU A 77 -0.51 -13.56 -11.78
CA GLU A 77 0.09 -14.91 -11.89
C GLU A 77 1.58 -14.92 -11.51
N ASP A 78 2.28 -13.80 -11.67
CA ASP A 78 3.73 -13.65 -11.53
C ASP A 78 4.16 -12.64 -10.44
N GLY A 79 3.26 -12.32 -9.51
CA GLY A 79 3.55 -11.41 -8.42
C GLY A 79 4.64 -11.91 -7.46
N ALA A 80 5.37 -10.98 -6.84
CA ALA A 80 6.43 -11.29 -5.88
C ALA A 80 5.92 -12.02 -4.63
N MET A 81 6.29 -13.31 -4.48
CA MET A 81 5.86 -14.13 -3.34
C MET A 81 6.99 -14.36 -2.33
N PRO A 82 6.71 -14.31 -1.01
CA PRO A 82 7.69 -14.68 0.00
C PRO A 82 8.03 -16.17 -0.08
N SER A 83 9.27 -16.52 0.27
CA SER A 83 9.64 -17.94 0.43
C SER A 83 8.79 -18.63 1.49
N ALA A 84 8.63 -19.96 1.41
CA ALA A 84 7.80 -20.72 2.35
C ALA A 84 8.18 -20.46 3.84
N ARG A 85 9.47 -20.32 4.12
CA ARG A 85 9.98 -19.98 5.46
C ARG A 85 9.56 -18.57 5.89
N LEU A 86 9.72 -17.57 5.01
CA LEU A 86 9.34 -16.19 5.31
C LEU A 86 7.82 -16.06 5.44
N ARG A 87 7.04 -16.76 4.62
CA ARG A 87 5.57 -16.76 4.71
C ARG A 87 5.09 -17.30 6.05
N LYS A 88 5.73 -18.36 6.58
CA LYS A 88 5.40 -18.87 7.92
C LYS A 88 5.62 -17.80 9.00
N LEU A 89 6.77 -17.13 8.96
CA LEU A 89 7.09 -16.05 9.90
C LEU A 89 6.15 -14.85 9.74
N GLU A 90 5.78 -14.50 8.51
CA GLU A 90 4.81 -13.44 8.21
C GLU A 90 3.44 -13.74 8.83
N VAL A 91 2.96 -14.98 8.76
CA VAL A 91 1.68 -15.38 9.38
C VAL A 91 1.75 -15.31 10.90
N GLU A 92 2.84 -15.80 11.50
CA GLU A 92 3.06 -15.71 12.96
C GLU A 92 3.11 -14.25 13.42
N ALA A 93 3.84 -13.39 12.70
CA ALA A 93 3.94 -11.96 12.99
C ALA A 93 2.57 -11.27 12.85
N ASN A 94 1.82 -11.51 11.77
CA ASN A 94 0.49 -10.92 11.60
C ASN A 94 -0.44 -11.28 12.76
N ASN A 95 -0.44 -12.53 13.23
CA ASN A 95 -1.26 -12.93 14.37
C ASN A 95 -0.81 -12.24 15.69
N ALA A 96 0.48 -12.00 15.87
CA ALA A 96 0.99 -11.29 17.04
C ALA A 96 0.62 -9.79 17.01
N PHE A 97 0.76 -9.14 15.84
CA PHE A 97 0.38 -7.74 15.67
C PHE A 97 -1.14 -7.52 15.72
N ASP A 98 -1.94 -8.47 15.22
CA ASP A 98 -3.41 -8.43 15.32
C ASP A 98 -3.86 -8.42 16.79
N GLN A 99 -3.21 -9.25 17.64
CA GLN A 99 -3.43 -9.23 19.09
C GLN A 99 -2.97 -7.92 19.74
N TYR A 100 -1.83 -7.38 19.32
CA TYR A 100 -1.33 -6.11 19.85
C TYR A 100 -2.26 -4.94 19.53
N ARG A 101 -2.87 -4.92 18.34
CA ARG A 101 -3.83 -3.88 17.94
C ARG A 101 -5.06 -3.84 18.84
N ASP A 102 -5.48 -4.98 19.37
CA ASP A 102 -6.68 -5.10 20.19
C ASP A 102 -6.43 -4.72 21.68
N LEU A 103 -5.16 -4.53 22.08
CA LEU A 103 -4.74 -4.05 23.41
C LEU A 103 -4.77 -2.52 23.51
#